data_AF-A0A945S9Y5-F1
#
_entry.id   AF-A0A945S9Y5-F1
#
_cell.length_a   1.000
_cell.length_b   1.000
_cell.length_c   1.000
_cell.angle_alpha   90.00
_cell.angle_beta   90.00
_cell.angle_gamma   90.00
#
_symmetry.space_group_name_H-M   'P 1'
#
loop_
_entity.id
_entity.type
_entity.pdbx_description
1 polymer ?
#
loop_
_entity_poly.entity_id
_entity_poly.type
_entity_poly.pdbx_seq_one_letter_code
_entity_poly.pdbx_strand_id
1 'polypeptide(L)'
;MRKSLFYTLFGLGKLPTKMIPILEREGIVVSDEGIRGTITLRKFRAPGRYHWYKKAGFAGSVVVTEARFAAFSFSRPVINVPLSDERLSQLDISVPSEGVLHVSFDAAAFHDDWSGSVECRFRTPHAQTFLEKVQAETPAAANP
;
A
#
# COMPACT_ATOMS: atom_id res chain seq x y z
N MET A 1 19.53 -7.56 -15.89
CA MET A 1 18.82 -8.59 -15.11
C MET A 1 17.72 -9.21 -15.96
N ARG A 2 17.78 -10.53 -16.19
CA ARG A 2 16.79 -11.25 -17.02
C ARG A 2 15.50 -11.41 -16.21
N LYS A 3 14.44 -10.71 -16.63
CA LYS A 3 13.08 -10.90 -16.09
C LYS A 3 12.65 -12.34 -16.43
N SER A 4 12.36 -13.15 -15.42
CA SER A 4 11.93 -14.55 -15.59
C SER A 4 10.65 -14.62 -16.43
N LEU A 5 10.59 -15.53 -17.41
CA LEU A 5 9.44 -15.71 -18.32
C LEU A 5 8.08 -15.87 -17.60
N PHE A 6 8.07 -16.35 -16.35
CA PHE A 6 6.85 -16.47 -15.53
C PHE A 6 6.25 -15.12 -15.11
N TYR A 7 7.02 -14.04 -15.16
CA TYR A 7 6.58 -12.67 -14.82
C TYR A 7 5.65 -12.09 -15.89
N THR A 8 5.81 -12.51 -17.15
CA THR A 8 5.02 -12.03 -18.28
C THR A 8 3.68 -12.75 -18.40
N LEU A 9 3.58 -14.01 -17.96
CA LEU A 9 2.38 -14.85 -18.17
C LEU A 9 1.32 -14.81 -17.05
N PHE A 10 1.65 -14.38 -15.82
CA PHE A 10 0.68 -14.45 -14.69
C PHE A 10 0.29 -13.11 -14.04
N GLY A 11 0.85 -11.97 -14.47
CA GLY A 11 0.46 -10.66 -13.95
C GLY A 11 0.55 -10.49 -12.42
N LEU A 12 1.38 -11.31 -11.76
CA LEU A 12 1.51 -11.32 -10.31
C LEU A 12 2.09 -10.00 -9.81
N GLY A 13 1.31 -9.31 -8.98
CA GLY A 13 1.66 -8.00 -8.42
C GLY A 13 1.45 -6.82 -9.38
N LYS A 14 0.76 -7.01 -10.52
CA LYS A 14 0.31 -5.88 -11.33
C LYS A 14 -0.81 -5.08 -10.64
N LEU A 15 -1.00 -3.84 -11.06
CA LEU A 15 -2.18 -3.07 -10.69
C LEU A 15 -3.45 -3.82 -11.15
N PRO A 16 -4.51 -3.88 -10.33
CA PRO A 16 -5.76 -4.52 -10.76
C PRO A 16 -6.32 -3.83 -12.01
N THR A 17 -6.73 -4.61 -13.02
CA THR A 17 -7.22 -4.08 -14.30
C THR A 17 -8.38 -3.09 -14.14
N LYS A 18 -9.22 -3.26 -13.11
CA LYS A 18 -10.33 -2.34 -12.80
C LYS A 18 -9.87 -1.00 -12.23
N MET A 19 -8.70 -0.95 -11.61
CA MET A 19 -8.14 0.25 -11.00
C MET A 19 -7.32 1.09 -11.98
N ILE A 20 -6.70 0.47 -12.99
CA ILE A 20 -5.83 1.17 -13.95
C ILE A 20 -6.50 2.41 -14.55
N PRO A 21 -7.72 2.36 -15.11
CA PRO A 21 -8.33 3.54 -15.73
C PRO A 21 -8.66 4.66 -14.73
N ILE A 22 -8.85 4.31 -13.45
CA ILE A 22 -9.09 5.28 -12.37
C ILE A 22 -7.75 5.97 -12.03
N LEU A 23 -6.71 5.18 -11.80
CA LEU A 23 -5.38 5.67 -11.44
C LEU A 23 -4.75 6.53 -12.55
N GLU A 24 -4.93 6.14 -13.81
CA GLU A 24 -4.48 6.93 -14.96
C GLU A 24 -5.19 8.28 -15.05
N ARG A 25 -6.50 8.31 -14.81
CA ARG A 25 -7.28 9.55 -14.80
C ARG A 25 -6.87 10.48 -13.66
N GLU A 26 -6.44 9.92 -12.54
CA GLU A 26 -5.96 10.66 -11.38
C GLU A 26 -4.53 11.19 -11.53
N GLY A 27 -3.84 10.88 -12.64
CA GLY A 27 -2.46 11.27 -12.84
C GLY A 27 -1.51 10.46 -11.95
N ILE A 28 -0.87 9.43 -12.51
CA ILE A 28 0.11 8.63 -11.77
C ILE A 28 1.39 9.45 -11.58
N VAL A 29 1.75 9.71 -10.32
CA VAL A 29 2.97 10.44 -9.93
C VAL A 29 4.15 9.48 -9.80
N VAL A 30 3.93 8.34 -9.13
CA VAL A 30 4.90 7.26 -9.03
C VAL A 30 4.19 5.92 -8.87
N SER A 31 4.68 4.89 -9.56
CA SER A 31 4.13 3.53 -9.49
C SER A 31 5.23 2.48 -9.61
N ASP A 32 5.09 1.38 -8.89
CA ASP A 32 5.95 0.21 -9.01
C ASP A 32 5.12 -1.07 -8.90
N GLU A 33 5.37 -2.02 -9.80
CA GLU A 33 4.53 -3.21 -10.02
C GLU A 33 5.35 -4.50 -10.01
N GLY A 34 4.73 -5.57 -9.50
CA GLY A 34 5.32 -6.90 -9.35
C GLY A 34 6.47 -6.95 -8.33
N ILE A 35 6.45 -6.00 -7.40
CA ILE A 35 7.39 -5.95 -6.28
C ILE A 35 7.01 -6.97 -5.21
N ARG A 36 8.03 -7.45 -4.48
CA ARG A 36 7.82 -8.36 -3.35
C ARG A 36 7.39 -7.57 -2.12
N GLY A 37 6.46 -8.11 -1.36
CA GLY A 37 6.08 -7.53 -0.08
C GLY A 37 5.80 -8.57 0.99
N THR A 38 5.65 -8.10 2.22
CA THR A 38 5.13 -8.89 3.33
C THR A 38 4.02 -8.14 4.03
N ILE A 39 2.94 -8.84 4.36
CA ILE A 39 1.90 -8.35 5.27
C ILE A 39 2.04 -9.06 6.61
N THR A 40 2.06 -8.30 7.69
CA THR A 40 2.07 -8.79 9.06
C THR A 40 0.81 -8.30 9.76
N LEU A 41 0.06 -9.22 10.36
CA LEU A 41 -1.11 -8.96 11.18
C LEU A 41 -0.76 -9.25 12.63
N ARG A 42 -1.06 -8.33 13.55
CA ARG A 42 -0.86 -8.52 15.00
C ARG A 42 -2.14 -8.23 15.74
N LYS A 43 -2.55 -9.17 16.59
CA LYS A 43 -3.82 -9.11 17.35
C LYS A 43 -5.01 -8.76 16.45
N PHE A 44 -4.96 -9.17 15.19
CA PHE A 44 -5.92 -8.77 14.17
C PHE A 44 -7.25 -9.50 14.34
N ARG A 45 -8.35 -8.77 14.31
CA ARG A 45 -9.71 -9.29 14.36
C ARG A 45 -10.56 -8.62 13.29
N ALA A 46 -11.38 -9.43 12.62
CA ALA A 46 -12.43 -9.02 11.69
C ALA A 46 -13.58 -10.05 11.78
N PRO A 47 -14.77 -9.79 11.22
CA PRO A 47 -15.85 -10.78 11.20
C PRO A 47 -15.39 -12.14 10.65
N GLY A 48 -15.54 -13.18 11.47
CA GLY A 48 -15.16 -14.56 11.13
C GLY A 48 -13.65 -14.82 11.05
N ARG A 49 -12.78 -13.87 11.42
CA ARG A 49 -11.32 -14.00 11.29
C ARG A 49 -10.58 -13.43 12.50
N TYR A 50 -9.71 -14.23 13.09
CA TYR A 50 -8.82 -13.80 14.16
C TYR A 50 -7.40 -14.33 13.94
N HIS A 51 -6.42 -13.45 14.10
CA HIS A 51 -5.00 -13.78 13.99
C HIS A 51 -4.22 -13.06 15.11
N TRP A 52 -3.74 -13.80 16.11
CA TRP A 52 -2.83 -13.23 17.10
C TRP A 52 -1.53 -12.72 16.45
N TYR A 53 -0.96 -13.51 15.56
CA TYR A 53 0.15 -13.15 14.70
C TYR A 53 0.04 -13.91 13.38
N LYS A 54 0.22 -13.21 12.26
CA LYS A 54 0.32 -13.83 10.93
C LYS A 54 1.25 -12.99 10.07
N LYS A 55 2.19 -13.63 9.40
CA LYS A 55 3.07 -12.99 8.42
C LYS A 55 3.03 -13.77 7.12
N ALA A 56 2.77 -13.09 6.00
CA ALA A 56 2.70 -13.71 4.69
C ALA A 56 3.43 -12.86 3.64
N GLY A 57 4.18 -13.52 2.75
CA GLY A 57 4.78 -12.88 1.59
C GLY A 57 3.77 -12.75 0.44
N PHE A 58 3.93 -11.72 -0.38
CA PHE A 58 3.12 -11.51 -1.58
C PHE A 58 3.93 -10.84 -2.70
N ALA A 59 3.39 -10.91 -3.92
CA ALA A 59 3.76 -10.02 -5.02
C ALA A 59 2.69 -8.93 -5.12
N GLY A 60 3.09 -7.67 -5.29
CA GLY A 60 2.17 -6.54 -5.18
C GLY A 60 2.62 -5.34 -6.00
N SER A 61 1.84 -4.28 -5.85
CA SER A 61 2.09 -2.98 -6.48
C SER A 61 1.81 -1.85 -5.49
N VAL A 62 2.50 -0.72 -5.70
CA VAL A 62 2.30 0.52 -4.95
C VAL A 62 2.20 1.65 -5.96
N VAL A 63 1.27 2.58 -5.72
CA VAL A 63 1.03 3.73 -6.59
C VAL A 63 0.65 4.95 -5.76
N VAL A 64 1.21 6.09 -6.14
CA VAL A 64 0.77 7.42 -5.72
C VAL A 64 0.31 8.14 -6.97
N THR A 65 -0.88 8.71 -6.88
CA THR A 65 -1.45 9.59 -7.90
C THR A 65 -1.59 10.98 -7.32
N GLU A 66 -2.03 11.95 -8.11
CA GLU A 66 -2.36 13.29 -7.60
C GLU A 66 -3.54 13.28 -6.61
N ALA A 67 -4.33 12.19 -6.56
CA ALA A 67 -5.54 12.12 -5.76
C ALA A 67 -5.53 11.05 -4.65
N ARG A 68 -4.70 10.01 -4.74
CA ARG A 68 -4.69 8.88 -3.79
C ARG A 68 -3.34 8.21 -3.62
N PHE A 69 -3.17 7.58 -2.46
CA PHE A 69 -2.17 6.56 -2.19
C PHE A 69 -2.82 5.18 -2.17
N ALA A 70 -2.32 4.25 -2.99
CA ALA A 70 -2.85 2.88 -3.05
C ALA A 70 -1.73 1.83 -3.14
N ALA A 71 -2.01 0.68 -2.53
CA ALA A 71 -1.13 -0.48 -2.58
C ALA A 71 -1.92 -1.78 -2.59
N PHE A 72 -1.41 -2.75 -3.32
CA PHE A 72 -2.10 -4.01 -3.60
C PHE A 72 -1.23 -5.20 -3.22
N SER A 73 -1.85 -6.18 -2.57
CA SER A 73 -1.31 -7.53 -2.39
C SER A 73 -1.97 -8.43 -3.42
N PHE A 74 -1.18 -8.91 -4.38
CA PHE A 74 -1.67 -9.47 -5.64
C PHE A 74 -2.63 -8.46 -6.31
N SER A 75 -3.91 -8.80 -6.45
CA SER A 75 -4.93 -7.90 -7.01
C SER A 75 -5.90 -7.35 -5.95
N ARG A 76 -5.61 -7.54 -4.65
CA ARG A 76 -6.46 -7.08 -3.55
C ARG A 76 -5.89 -5.80 -2.96
N PRO A 77 -6.69 -4.73 -2.80
CA PRO A 77 -6.23 -3.52 -2.13
C PRO A 77 -5.88 -3.85 -0.67
N VAL A 78 -4.75 -3.35 -0.23
CA VAL A 78 -4.36 -3.33 1.19
C VAL A 78 -4.38 -1.90 1.70
N ILE A 79 -4.03 -0.95 0.84
CA ILE A 79 -4.15 0.49 1.06
C ILE A 79 -4.86 1.08 -0.15
N ASN A 80 -5.84 1.94 0.06
CA ASN A 80 -6.52 2.68 -1.02
C ASN A 80 -7.19 3.90 -0.38
N VAL A 81 -6.42 4.97 -0.20
CA VAL A 81 -6.81 6.14 0.60
C VAL A 81 -6.63 7.38 -0.26
N PRO A 82 -7.69 8.18 -0.49
CA PRO A 82 -7.55 9.50 -1.10
C PRO A 82 -6.60 10.37 -0.29
N LEU A 83 -5.80 11.22 -0.94
CA LEU A 83 -4.83 12.07 -0.24
C LEU A 83 -5.50 13.15 0.62
N SER A 84 -6.75 13.49 0.32
CA SER A 84 -7.59 14.39 1.11
C SER A 84 -8.33 13.71 2.26
N ASP A 85 -8.23 12.38 2.40
CA ASP A 85 -8.95 11.62 3.42
C ASP A 85 -8.17 11.66 4.75
N GLU A 86 -8.83 11.99 5.85
CA GLU A 86 -8.22 12.08 7.18
C GLU A 86 -7.55 10.77 7.61
N ARG A 87 -8.03 9.62 7.12
CA ARG A 87 -7.43 8.30 7.41
C ARG A 87 -6.02 8.15 6.85
N LEU A 88 -5.59 9.01 5.93
CA LEU A 88 -4.19 9.04 5.49
C LEU A 88 -3.26 9.33 6.68
N SER A 89 -3.67 10.21 7.59
CA SER A 89 -2.91 10.53 8.81
C SER A 89 -2.83 9.37 9.81
N GLN A 90 -3.71 8.36 9.66
CA GLN A 90 -3.71 7.14 10.48
C GLN A 90 -2.75 6.07 9.92
N LEU A 91 -2.12 6.33 8.78
CA LEU A 91 -1.04 5.51 8.23
C LEU A 91 0.30 6.00 8.75
N ASP A 92 1.06 5.12 9.40
CA ASP A 92 2.49 5.31 9.62
C ASP A 92 3.26 4.84 8.38
N ILE A 93 3.77 5.80 7.60
CA ILE A 93 4.50 5.56 6.35
C ILE A 93 5.97 5.94 6.57
N SER A 94 6.88 5.00 6.35
CA SER A 94 8.31 5.21 6.60
C SER A 94 9.19 4.37 5.66
N VAL A 95 10.48 4.69 5.63
CA VAL A 95 11.52 3.93 4.91
C VAL A 95 12.55 3.43 5.93
N PRO A 96 12.30 2.31 6.62
CA PRO A 96 13.17 1.84 7.72
C PRO A 96 14.55 1.39 7.25
N SER A 97 14.71 1.06 5.97
CA SER A 97 15.97 0.74 5.33
C SER A 97 15.88 1.03 3.84
N GLU A 98 17.03 1.20 3.18
CA GLU A 98 17.09 1.38 1.74
C GLU A 98 16.27 0.31 1.00
N GLY A 99 15.45 0.76 0.06
CA GLY A 99 14.63 -0.11 -0.79
C GLY A 99 13.41 -0.74 -0.11
N VAL A 100 13.03 -0.31 1.10
CA VAL A 100 11.84 -0.84 1.81
C VAL A 100 10.89 0.30 2.16
N LEU A 101 9.72 0.32 1.51
CA LEU A 101 8.59 1.14 1.93
C LEU A 101 7.81 0.37 3.00
N HIS A 102 7.64 0.98 4.16
CA HIS A 102 6.88 0.44 5.28
C HIS A 102 5.61 1.27 5.46
N VAL A 103 4.48 0.58 5.60
CA VAL A 103 3.20 1.20 5.94
C VAL A 103 2.54 0.40 7.04
N SER A 104 2.18 1.04 8.15
CA SER A 104 1.46 0.40 9.23
C SER A 104 0.25 1.21 9.68
N PHE A 105 -0.79 0.53 10.17
CA PHE A 105 -2.02 1.19 10.64
C PHE A 105 -2.80 0.28 11.59
N ASP A 106 -3.67 0.91 12.39
CA ASP A 106 -4.71 0.19 13.14
C ASP A 106 -5.87 -0.17 12.19
N ALA A 107 -6.27 -1.44 12.18
CA ALA A 107 -7.38 -1.90 11.36
C ALA A 107 -8.70 -1.16 11.69
N ALA A 108 -8.88 -0.74 12.95
CA ALA A 108 -10.05 0.01 13.39
C ALA A 108 -10.16 1.39 12.71
N ALA A 109 -9.06 1.97 12.21
CA ALA A 109 -9.08 3.25 11.48
C ALA A 109 -9.78 3.15 10.11
N PHE A 110 -10.00 1.93 9.61
CA PHE A 110 -10.59 1.70 8.29
C PHE A 110 -11.91 0.92 8.32
N HIS A 111 -12.16 0.17 9.40
CA HIS A 111 -13.36 -0.63 9.58
C HIS A 111 -13.74 -0.71 11.08
N ASP A 112 -14.94 -0.25 11.43
CA ASP A 112 -15.41 -0.17 12.82
C ASP A 112 -15.49 -1.53 13.54
N ASP A 113 -15.64 -2.62 12.79
CA ASP A 113 -15.75 -3.99 13.29
C ASP A 113 -14.40 -4.75 13.28
N TRP A 114 -13.30 -4.04 12.97
CA TRP A 114 -11.94 -4.60 12.93
C TRP A 114 -11.09 -4.05 14.07
N SER A 115 -10.05 -4.80 14.44
CA SER A 115 -9.06 -4.33 15.41
C SER A 115 -7.71 -5.00 15.21
N GLY A 116 -6.68 -4.47 15.88
CA GLY A 116 -5.31 -4.92 15.76
C GLY A 116 -4.55 -4.21 14.64
N SER A 117 -3.26 -4.48 14.50
CA SER A 117 -2.42 -3.76 13.55
C SER A 117 -2.15 -4.54 12.28
N VAL A 118 -2.10 -3.80 11.18
CA VAL A 118 -1.67 -4.27 9.86
C VAL A 118 -0.37 -3.57 9.51
N GLU A 119 0.63 -4.35 9.13
CA GLU A 119 1.93 -3.86 8.70
C GLU A 119 2.22 -4.40 7.29
N CYS A 120 2.56 -3.50 6.37
CA CYS A 120 2.98 -3.83 5.03
C CYS A 120 4.41 -3.37 4.81
N ARG A 121 5.23 -4.25 4.22
CA ARG A 121 6.56 -3.89 3.71
C ARG A 121 6.62 -4.20 2.24
N PHE A 122 6.96 -3.22 1.42
CA PHE A 122 7.15 -3.34 -0.02
C PHE A 122 8.62 -3.15 -0.36
N ARG A 123 9.20 -4.08 -1.13
CA ARG A 123 10.59 -4.01 -1.57
C ARG A 123 10.66 -3.35 -2.94
N THR A 124 11.05 -2.08 -2.97
CA THR A 124 11.10 -1.26 -4.17
C THR A 124 12.32 -0.33 -4.10
N PRO A 125 13.09 -0.16 -5.18
CA PRO A 125 14.18 0.82 -5.21
C PRO A 125 13.67 2.28 -5.10
N HIS A 126 12.36 2.50 -5.24
CA HIS A 126 11.72 3.82 -5.18
C HIS A 126 11.10 4.14 -3.82
N ALA A 127 11.44 3.39 -2.75
CA ALA A 127 10.81 3.53 -1.44
C ALA A 127 10.81 4.96 -0.90
N GLN A 128 11.95 5.65 -0.99
CA GLN A 128 12.10 7.03 -0.56
C GLN A 128 11.24 7.98 -1.41
N THR A 129 11.22 7.79 -2.72
CA THR A 129 10.37 8.58 -3.63
C THR A 129 8.89 8.42 -3.30
N PHE A 130 8.42 7.22 -2.95
CA PHE A 130 7.03 7.02 -2.51
C PHE A 130 6.70 7.83 -1.26
N LEU A 131 7.56 7.79 -0.24
CA LEU A 131 7.35 8.55 0.99
C LEU A 131 7.28 10.05 0.71
N GLU A 132 8.24 10.58 -0.06
CA GLU A 132 8.30 12.00 -0.43
C GLU A 132 7.05 12.43 -1.20
N LYS A 133 6.58 11.62 -2.14
CA LYS A 133 5.38 11.94 -2.93
C LYS A 133 4.11 11.88 -2.11
N VAL A 134 3.94 10.91 -1.22
CA VAL A 134 2.77 10.91 -0.32
C VAL A 134 2.79 12.17 0.56
N GLN A 135 3.94 12.54 1.11
CA GLN A 135 4.06 13.74 1.96
C GLN A 135 3.85 15.05 1.21
N ALA A 136 4.39 15.18 0.00
CA ALA A 136 4.25 16.40 -0.81
C ALA A 136 2.81 16.63 -1.29
N GLU A 137 2.08 15.56 -1.60
CA GLU A 137 0.70 15.64 -2.11
C GLU A 137 -0.36 15.56 -0.99
N THR A 138 0.06 15.33 0.26
CA THR A 138 -0.83 15.49 1.41
C THR A 138 -1.06 16.99 1.62
N PRO A 139 -2.29 17.52 1.48
CA PRO A 139 -2.54 18.92 1.77
C PRO A 139 -2.12 19.20 3.21
N ALA A 140 -1.22 20.16 3.40
CA ALA A 140 -0.84 20.63 4.73
C ALA A 140 -2.14 20.93 5.48
N ALA A 141 -2.36 20.21 6.60
CA ALA A 141 -3.52 20.43 7.43
C ALA A 141 -3.66 21.95 7.64
N ALA A 142 -4.77 22.51 7.16
CA ALA A 142 -5.06 23.92 7.36
C ALA A 142 -5.10 24.13 8.88
N ASN A 143 -4.03 24.71 9.42
CA ASN A 143 -4.00 25.14 10.82
C ASN A 143 -5.14 26.16 10.99
N PRO A 144 -6.09 25.94 11.92
CA PRO A 144 -7.05 26.96 12.28
C PRO A 144 -6.37 28.16 12.97
#